data_AF-A0A8J9SUG9-F1
#
_entry.id   AF-A0A8J9SUG9-F1
#
_cell.length_a   1.000
_cell.length_b   1.000
_cell.length_c   1.000
_cell.angle_alpha   90.00
_cell.angle_beta   90.00
_cell.angle_gamma   90.00
#
_symmetry.space_group_name_H-M   'P 1'
#
loop_
_entity.id
_entity.type
_entity.pdbx_description
1 polymer ?
#
loop_
_entity_poly.entity_id
_entity_poly.type
_entity_poly.pdbx_seq_one_letter_code
_entity_poly.pdbx_strand_id
1 'polypeptide(L)'
;RGTFFEFRSGMFNISPIGRNCSREERNEYERFDLENNVRKNMVEAMAKEFADLGLTYSIGGQISFDCFPKGWDKTYCLKFLDASEFDEIHFFGDKTFEGGNDFEIFSHERTIGHTVTSPDDTKNQCTKLFM
;
A
#
# COMPACT_ATOMS: atom_id res chain seq x y z
N ARG A 1 18.93 4.09 16.91
CA ARG A 1 17.95 4.02 15.79
C ARG A 1 18.53 3.15 14.70
N GLY A 2 17.71 2.34 14.02
CA GLY A 2 18.20 1.34 13.06
C GLY A 2 17.08 0.80 12.18
N THR A 3 17.45 0.02 11.17
CA THR A 3 16.55 -0.50 10.12
C THR A 3 15.90 0.63 9.32
N PHE A 4 16.74 1.48 8.72
CA PHE A 4 16.32 2.55 7.79
C PHE A 4 15.92 2.00 6.42
N PHE A 5 16.53 0.88 6.05
CA PHE A 5 16.29 0.16 4.81
C PHE A 5 16.13 -1.32 5.16
N GLU A 6 14.95 -1.87 4.87
CA GLU A 6 14.60 -3.26 5.14
C GLU A 6 14.36 -3.97 3.81
N PHE A 7 15.20 -4.97 3.52
CA PHE A 7 15.02 -5.84 2.36
C PHE A 7 13.96 -6.89 2.67
N ARG A 8 12.91 -6.95 1.86
CA ARG A 8 11.90 -8.01 1.89
C ARG A 8 11.91 -8.76 0.58
N SER A 9 11.30 -9.94 0.54
CA SER A 9 11.27 -10.78 -0.65
C SER A 9 10.70 -10.07 -1.88
N GLY A 10 9.76 -9.15 -1.70
CA GLY A 10 9.05 -8.47 -2.78
C GLY A 10 9.36 -6.97 -2.96
N MET A 11 10.08 -6.35 -2.02
CA MET A 11 10.16 -4.89 -1.93
C MET A 11 11.23 -4.43 -0.97
N PHE A 12 11.56 -3.15 -1.05
CA PHE A 12 12.27 -2.44 -0.01
C PHE A 12 11.27 -1.65 0.84
N ASN A 13 11.35 -1.75 2.16
CA ASN A 13 10.68 -0.80 3.06
C ASN A 13 11.72 0.21 3.55
N ILE A 14 11.44 1.50 3.33
CA ILE A 14 12.37 2.60 3.63
C ILE A 14 11.73 3.47 4.71
N SER A 15 12.45 3.68 5.82
CA SER A 15 11.99 4.49 6.95
C SER A 15 13.06 5.50 7.37
N PRO A 16 12.81 6.82 7.20
CA PRO A 16 13.81 7.83 7.57
C PRO A 16 14.16 7.85 9.07
N ILE A 17 13.20 7.58 9.96
CA ILE A 17 13.47 7.41 11.40
C ILE A 17 14.04 6.04 11.76
N GLY A 18 13.85 5.04 10.89
CA GLY A 18 14.21 3.64 11.10
C GLY A 18 13.13 2.87 11.87
N ARG A 19 12.91 1.60 11.50
CA ARG A 19 11.82 0.77 12.05
C ARG A 19 11.99 0.38 13.52
N ASN A 20 13.21 0.46 14.04
CA ASN A 20 13.53 0.14 15.44
C ASN A 20 13.15 1.28 16.42
N CYS A 21 12.31 2.23 16.02
CA CYS A 21 11.78 3.29 16.88
C CYS A 21 10.62 2.79 17.76
N SER A 22 10.45 3.44 18.92
CA SER A 22 9.33 3.19 19.83
C SER A 22 7.99 3.66 19.24
N ARG A 23 6.87 3.29 19.86
CA ARG A 23 5.55 3.76 19.40
C ARG A 23 5.39 5.27 19.58
N GLU A 24 5.92 5.82 20.66
CA GLU A 24 5.95 7.26 20.94
C GLU A 24 6.75 7.99 19.85
N GLU A 25 7.93 7.46 19.49
CA GLU A 25 8.74 8.01 18.40
C GLU A 25 8.05 7.91 17.03
N ARG A 26 7.26 6.84 16.77
CA ARG A 26 6.45 6.73 15.54
C ARG A 26 5.42 7.85 15.44
N ASN A 27 4.70 8.10 16.54
CA ASN A 27 3.69 9.14 16.59
C ASN A 27 4.30 10.55 16.45
N GLU A 28 5.47 10.78 17.06
CA GLU A 28 6.21 12.02 16.90
C GLU A 28 6.71 12.22 15.48
N TYR A 29 7.27 11.15 14.88
CA TYR A 29 7.73 11.18 13.50
C TYR A 29 6.60 11.44 12.51
N GLU A 30 5.44 10.81 12.69
CA GLU A 30 4.30 11.03 11.82
C GLU A 30 3.88 12.51 11.79
N ARG A 31 3.79 13.16 12.95
CA ARG A 31 3.52 14.60 13.03
C ARG A 31 4.59 15.42 12.31
N PHE A 32 5.85 15.12 12.58
CA PHE A 32 6.98 15.80 11.95
C PHE A 32 7.00 15.62 10.42
N ASP A 33 6.74 14.41 9.94
CA ASP A 33 6.71 14.07 8.52
C ASP A 33 5.56 14.76 7.78
N LEU A 34 4.38 14.84 8.40
CA LEU A 34 3.22 15.56 7.83
C LEU A 34 3.48 17.06 7.71
N GLU A 35 4.15 17.66 8.70
CA GLU A 35 4.50 19.09 8.69
C GLU A 35 5.63 19.41 7.69
N ASN A 36 6.59 18.50 7.52
CA ASN A 36 7.83 18.75 6.78
C ASN A 36 7.91 18.01 5.42
N ASN A 37 6.92 17.20 5.09
CA ASN A 37 6.85 16.40 3.85
C ASN A 37 8.08 15.50 3.61
N VAL A 38 8.68 14.94 4.66
CA VAL A 38 9.98 14.24 4.56
C VAL A 38 9.91 13.05 3.60
N ARG A 39 8.98 12.12 3.82
CA ARG A 39 8.80 10.94 2.95
C ARG A 39 8.38 11.33 1.53
N LYS A 40 7.50 12.33 1.39
CA LYS A 40 7.06 12.82 0.09
C LYS A 40 8.23 13.34 -0.73
N ASN A 41 9.04 14.23 -0.16
CA ASN A 41 10.22 14.79 -0.83
C ASN A 41 11.25 13.71 -1.16
N MET A 42 11.43 12.72 -0.28
CA MET A 42 12.32 11.58 -0.53
C MET A 42 11.83 10.72 -1.69
N VAL A 43 10.53 10.40 -1.74
CA VAL A 43 9.92 9.66 -2.85
C VAL A 43 10.04 10.42 -4.17
N GLU A 44 9.77 11.72 -4.20
CA GLU A 44 9.91 12.56 -5.39
C GLU A 44 11.35 12.58 -5.91
N ALA A 45 12.33 12.70 -5.00
CA ALA A 45 13.74 12.65 -5.37
C ALA A 45 14.15 11.29 -5.92
N MET A 46 13.73 10.19 -5.28
CA MET A 46 14.03 8.83 -5.73
C MET A 46 13.36 8.52 -7.08
N ALA A 47 12.10 8.89 -7.26
CA ALA A 47 11.38 8.68 -8.52
C ALA A 47 12.03 9.42 -9.68
N LYS A 48 12.61 10.60 -9.44
CA LYS A 48 13.38 11.35 -10.43
C LYS A 48 14.72 10.70 -10.73
N GLU A 49 15.47 10.31 -9.70
CA GLU A 49 16.81 9.74 -9.83
C GLU A 49 16.80 8.37 -10.52
N PHE A 50 15.78 7.55 -10.22
CA PHE A 50 15.67 6.16 -10.68
C PHE A 50 14.52 5.96 -11.67
N ALA A 51 14.21 6.98 -12.47
CA ALA A 51 13.08 6.99 -13.40
C ALA A 51 13.14 5.86 -14.45
N ASP A 52 14.34 5.37 -14.75
CA ASP A 52 14.63 4.30 -15.72
C ASP A 52 14.44 2.88 -15.16
N LEU A 53 14.35 2.71 -13.84
CA LEU A 53 14.27 1.39 -13.20
C LEU A 53 12.85 0.81 -13.11
N GLY A 54 11.82 1.58 -13.49
CA GLY A 54 10.43 1.11 -13.45
C GLY A 54 9.96 0.76 -12.03
N LEU A 55 10.29 1.60 -11.05
CA LEU A 55 9.91 1.42 -9.65
C LEU A 55 8.62 2.19 -9.31
N THR A 56 7.83 1.64 -8.40
CA THR A 56 6.68 2.27 -7.75
C THR A 56 7.02 2.53 -6.29
N TYR A 57 6.60 3.69 -5.79
CA TYR A 57 6.79 4.11 -4.41
C TYR A 57 5.43 4.34 -3.74
N SER A 58 5.20 3.71 -2.59
CA SER A 58 3.93 3.80 -1.87
C SER A 58 4.17 4.28 -0.44
N ILE A 59 3.78 5.52 -0.13
CA ILE A 59 3.82 6.03 1.24
C ILE A 59 2.70 5.39 2.04
N GLY A 60 3.07 4.68 3.11
CA GLY A 60 2.13 3.89 3.90
C GLY A 60 2.49 3.86 5.38
N GLY A 61 1.47 3.95 6.23
CA GLY A 61 1.62 3.97 7.68
C GLY A 61 2.31 5.25 8.19
N GLN A 62 2.88 5.16 9.39
CA GLN A 62 3.36 6.34 10.14
C GLN A 62 4.80 6.76 9.79
N ILE A 63 5.66 5.80 9.41
CA ILE A 63 7.13 6.02 9.43
C ILE A 63 7.88 5.63 8.16
N SER A 64 7.22 5.01 7.19
CA SER A 64 7.90 4.40 6.05
C SER A 64 7.15 4.60 4.74
N PHE A 65 7.79 4.17 3.66
CA PHE A 65 7.19 3.92 2.36
C PHE A 65 7.82 2.66 1.77
N ASP A 66 7.08 2.01 0.88
CA ASP A 66 7.54 0.83 0.16
C ASP A 66 8.03 1.21 -1.24
N CYS A 67 9.04 0.51 -1.74
CA CYS A 67 9.61 0.64 -3.08
C CYS A 67 9.68 -0.74 -3.72
N PHE A 68 9.00 -0.91 -4.84
CA PHE A 68 8.83 -2.20 -5.52
C PHE A 68 8.75 -2.01 -7.04
N PRO A 69 9.00 -3.06 -7.85
CA PRO A 69 8.83 -2.97 -9.30
C PRO A 69 7.39 -2.59 -9.68
N LYS A 70 7.23 -1.82 -10.75
CA LYS A 70 5.90 -1.45 -11.27
C LYS A 70 5.05 -2.70 -11.54
N GLY A 71 3.80 -2.68 -11.09
CA GLY A 71 2.87 -3.82 -11.21
C GLY A 71 3.05 -4.91 -10.15
N TRP A 72 3.84 -4.65 -9.10
CA TRP A 72 3.91 -5.47 -7.88
C TRP A 72 3.01 -4.93 -6.76
N ASP A 73 2.06 -4.06 -7.11
CA ASP A 73 0.93 -3.71 -6.24
C ASP A 73 -0.02 -4.92 -6.05
N LYS A 74 -1.14 -4.71 -5.36
CA LYS A 74 -2.06 -5.81 -5.03
C LYS A 74 -2.62 -6.54 -6.26
N THR A 75 -2.65 -5.91 -7.44
CA THR A 75 -3.08 -6.59 -8.68
C THR A 75 -2.18 -7.78 -9.03
N TYR A 76 -0.95 -7.84 -8.50
CA TYR A 76 -0.03 -8.94 -8.74
C TYR A 76 -0.64 -10.30 -8.37
N CYS A 77 -1.48 -10.38 -7.33
CA CYS A 77 -2.09 -11.64 -6.92
C CYS A 77 -3.09 -12.16 -7.95
N LEU A 78 -3.69 -11.29 -8.77
CA LEU A 78 -4.68 -11.68 -9.79
C LEU A 78 -4.08 -12.59 -10.85
N LYS A 79 -2.76 -12.56 -11.05
CA LYS A 79 -2.04 -13.47 -11.97
C LYS A 79 -2.13 -14.95 -11.55
N PHE A 80 -2.41 -15.21 -10.28
CA PHE A 80 -2.54 -16.56 -9.73
C PHE A 80 -3.99 -17.01 -9.60
N LEU A 81 -4.96 -16.17 -9.95
CA LEU A 81 -6.36 -16.53 -10.01
C LEU A 81 -6.70 -16.82 -11.47
N ASP A 82 -7.00 -18.08 -11.80
CA ASP A 82 -7.41 -18.42 -13.15
C ASP A 82 -8.80 -17.82 -13.42
N ALA A 83 -8.99 -17.19 -14.59
CA ALA A 83 -10.27 -16.61 -14.96
C ALA A 83 -11.38 -17.65 -15.18
N SER A 84 -11.01 -18.91 -15.40
CA SER A 84 -11.96 -20.02 -15.52
C SER A 84 -12.42 -20.59 -14.18
N GLU A 85 -11.73 -20.26 -13.08
CA GLU A 85 -12.07 -20.76 -11.74
C GLU A 85 -13.08 -19.89 -11.00
N PHE A 86 -13.28 -18.63 -11.43
CA PHE A 86 -14.12 -17.67 -10.74
C PHE A 86 -14.99 -16.88 -11.73
N ASP A 87 -16.30 -16.96 -11.56
CA ASP A 87 -17.25 -16.11 -12.30
C ASP A 87 -17.11 -14.63 -11.89
N GLU A 88 -16.88 -14.38 -10.61
CA GLU A 88 -16.72 -13.05 -10.02
C GLU A 88 -15.58 -13.03 -8.99
N ILE A 89 -14.80 -11.94 -8.95
CA ILE A 89 -13.77 -11.71 -7.93
C ILE A 89 -14.15 -10.44 -7.17
N HIS A 90 -14.62 -10.58 -5.92
CA HIS A 90 -14.88 -9.43 -5.07
C HIS A 90 -13.64 -9.05 -4.27
N PHE A 91 -13.29 -7.76 -4.30
CA PHE A 91 -12.21 -7.20 -3.51
C PHE A 91 -12.76 -6.20 -2.50
N PHE A 92 -12.37 -6.32 -1.23
CA PHE A 92 -12.75 -5.38 -0.17
C PHE A 92 -11.49 -4.67 0.35
N GLY A 93 -11.51 -3.33 0.40
CA GLY A 93 -10.35 -2.53 0.85
C GLY A 93 -10.77 -1.21 1.50
N ASP A 94 -9.93 -0.70 2.40
CA ASP A 94 -10.17 0.56 3.12
C ASP A 94 -9.45 1.75 2.48
N LYS A 95 -8.38 1.51 1.72
CA LYS A 95 -7.57 2.55 1.06
C LYS A 95 -7.70 2.51 -0.45
N THR A 96 -8.95 2.58 -0.92
CA THR A 96 -9.32 2.47 -2.33
C THR A 96 -9.34 3.80 -3.07
N PHE A 97 -8.89 4.89 -2.45
CA PHE A 97 -8.73 6.21 -3.07
C PHE A 97 -7.41 6.28 -3.85
N GLU A 98 -7.29 7.17 -4.84
CA GLU A 98 -6.07 7.34 -5.63
C GLU A 98 -4.84 7.60 -4.73
N GLY A 99 -3.80 6.78 -4.87
CA GLY A 99 -2.61 6.80 -4.00
C GLY A 99 -2.72 5.95 -2.73
N GLY A 100 -3.89 5.38 -2.43
CA GLY A 100 -4.07 4.34 -1.43
C GLY A 100 -3.59 2.98 -1.95
N ASN A 101 -3.10 2.11 -1.06
CA ASN A 101 -2.47 0.85 -1.45
C ASN A 101 -3.46 -0.22 -1.96
N ASP A 102 -4.78 0.02 -1.87
CA ASP A 102 -5.82 -0.85 -2.43
C ASP A 102 -6.33 -0.37 -3.78
N PHE A 103 -5.95 0.83 -4.22
CA PHE A 103 -6.54 1.50 -5.39
C PHE A 103 -6.44 0.68 -6.67
N GLU A 104 -5.25 0.13 -6.96
CA GLU A 104 -4.99 -0.57 -8.21
C GLU A 104 -5.82 -1.84 -8.32
N ILE A 105 -5.88 -2.65 -7.25
CA ILE A 105 -6.69 -3.88 -7.24
C ILE A 105 -8.17 -3.58 -7.18
N PHE A 106 -8.60 -2.57 -6.40
CA PHE A 106 -10.00 -2.15 -6.31
C PHE A 106 -10.55 -1.69 -7.68
N SER A 107 -9.72 -1.00 -8.47
CA SER A 107 -10.10 -0.45 -9.76
C SER A 107 -9.84 -1.42 -10.93
N HIS A 108 -9.30 -2.61 -10.65
CA HIS A 108 -8.93 -3.56 -11.69
C HIS A 108 -10.18 -4.19 -12.32
N GLU A 109 -10.23 -4.29 -13.65
CA GLU A 109 -11.39 -4.79 -14.40
C GLU A 109 -11.84 -6.20 -14.01
N ARG A 110 -10.90 -7.02 -13.54
CA ARG A 110 -11.16 -8.39 -13.04
C ARG A 110 -11.83 -8.43 -11.67
N THR A 111 -11.99 -7.30 -10.99
CA THR A 111 -12.53 -7.25 -9.63
C THR A 111 -13.80 -6.40 -9.54
N ILE A 112 -14.68 -6.81 -8.64
CA ILE A 112 -15.79 -6.00 -8.15
C ILE A 112 -15.33 -5.41 -6.81
N GLY A 113 -14.93 -4.15 -6.84
CA GLY A 113 -14.37 -3.44 -5.69
C GLY A 113 -15.42 -2.94 -4.71
N HIS A 114 -15.16 -3.15 -3.42
CA HIS A 114 -15.99 -2.71 -2.29
C HIS A 114 -15.14 -1.89 -1.32
N THR A 115 -15.43 -0.60 -1.20
CA THR A 115 -14.78 0.24 -0.18
C THR A 115 -15.39 -0.05 1.17
N VAL A 116 -14.56 -0.29 2.19
CA VAL A 116 -14.97 -0.55 3.57
C VAL A 116 -14.29 0.42 4.52
N THR A 117 -14.97 0.74 5.63
CA THR A 117 -14.45 1.68 6.64
C THR A 117 -13.99 0.98 7.92
N SER A 118 -14.39 -0.27 8.11
CA SER A 118 -14.08 -1.07 9.29
C SER A 118 -14.34 -2.56 9.04
N PRO A 119 -13.82 -3.45 9.88
CA PRO A 119 -14.15 -4.88 9.80
C PRO A 119 -15.66 -5.17 9.90
N ASP A 120 -16.40 -4.39 10.69
CA ASP A 120 -17.85 -4.53 10.82
C ASP A 120 -18.59 -4.14 9.53
N ASP A 121 -18.11 -3.09 8.84
CA ASP A 121 -18.61 -2.70 7.53
C ASP A 121 -18.39 -3.81 6.49
N THR A 122 -17.19 -4.40 6.44
CA THR A 122 -16.89 -5.58 5.60
C THR A 122 -17.88 -6.71 5.87
N LYS A 123 -18.12 -7.05 7.14
CA LYS A 123 -19.06 -8.11 7.52
C LYS A 123 -20.49 -7.80 7.04
N ASN A 124 -20.94 -6.57 7.22
CA ASN A 124 -22.27 -6.13 6.81
C ASN A 124 -22.45 -6.20 5.29
N GLN A 125 -21.43 -5.81 4.53
CA GLN A 125 -21.45 -5.89 3.06
C GLN A 125 -21.44 -7.35 2.58
N CYS A 126 -20.57 -8.20 3.14
CA CYS A 126 -20.56 -9.64 2.81
C CYS A 126 -21.91 -10.32 3.10
N THR A 127 -22.54 -9.99 4.24
CA THR A 127 -23.86 -10.53 4.59
C THR A 127 -24.90 -10.15 3.54
N LYS A 128 -24.91 -8.89 3.08
CA LYS A 128 -25.88 -8.41 2.08
C LYS A 128 -25.69 -9.02 0.70
N LEU A 129 -24.45 -9.39 0.35
CA LEU A 129 -24.10 -9.90 -0.98
C LEU A 129 -24.31 -11.41 -1.10
N PHE A 130 -24.05 -12.17 -0.04
CA PHE A 130 -23.86 -13.63 -0.12
C PHE A 130 -24.76 -14.46 0.81
N MET A 131 -25.61 -13.84 1.65
CA MET A 131 -26.52 -14.53 2.58
C MET A 131 -27.96 -14.07 2.39
#